data_AF-A0A2V1HQ69-F1
#
_entry.id   AF-A0A2V1HQ69-F1
#
_cell.length_a   1.000
_cell.length_b   1.000
_cell.length_c   1.000
_cell.angle_alpha   90.00
_cell.angle_beta   90.00
_cell.angle_gamma   90.00
#
_symmetry.space_group_name_H-M   'P 1'
#
loop_
_entity.id
_entity.type
_entity.pdbx_description
1 polymer ?
#
loop_
_entity_poly.entity_id
_entity_poly.type
_entity_poly.pdbx_seq_one_letter_code
_entity_poly.pdbx_strand_id
1 'polypeptide(L)' 'MLFDPEARWPDLFTPLSGDDRRSIVQALTAGWHEGWDPTRDDVANLVAKATGQIDQTEYLRRITESASPAQQS' A
#
# COMPACT_ATOMS: atom_id res chain seq x y z
N MET A 1 -9.01 -7.45 16.33
CA MET A 1 -9.64 -6.62 15.27
C MET A 1 -9.18 -7.20 13.94
N LEU A 2 -10.07 -7.42 12.97
CA LEU A 2 -9.67 -7.95 11.67
C LEU A 2 -9.24 -6.78 10.79
N PHE A 3 -8.02 -6.79 10.25
CA PHE A 3 -7.58 -5.84 9.25
C PHE A 3 -7.95 -6.35 7.87
N ASP A 4 -8.89 -5.66 7.21
CA ASP A 4 -9.39 -5.98 5.87
C ASP A 4 -9.12 -4.79 4.93
N PRO A 5 -7.99 -4.80 4.20
CA PRO A 5 -7.64 -3.71 3.29
C PRO A 5 -8.53 -3.66 2.05
N GLU A 6 -9.11 -4.79 1.62
CA GLU A 6 -9.99 -4.84 0.45
C GLU A 6 -11.33 -4.16 0.75
N ALA A 7 -11.86 -4.33 1.97
CA ALA A 7 -13.04 -3.60 2.41
C ALA A 7 -12.77 -2.10 2.66
N ARG A 8 -11.54 -1.75 3.07
CA ARG A 8 -11.18 -0.37 3.42
C ARG A 8 -10.85 0.50 2.20
N TRP A 9 -10.27 -0.08 1.15
CA TRP A 9 -9.89 0.63 -0.08
C TRP A 9 -10.27 -0.14 -1.36
N PRO A 10 -11.56 -0.46 -1.57
CA PRO A 10 -11.99 -1.36 -2.64
C PRO A 10 -11.61 -0.87 -4.05
N ASP A 11 -11.50 0.44 -4.26
CA ASP A 11 -11.10 1.05 -5.52
C ASP A 11 -9.66 0.69 -5.94
N LEU A 12 -8.76 0.49 -4.97
CA LEU A 12 -7.37 0.11 -5.24
C LEU A 12 -7.22 -1.37 -5.59
N PHE A 13 -8.15 -2.22 -5.15
CA PHE A 13 -8.10 -3.67 -5.36
C PHE A 13 -8.96 -4.16 -6.53
N THR A 14 -10.02 -3.44 -6.88
CA THR A 14 -10.93 -3.76 -8.00
C THR A 14 -10.20 -4.06 -9.32
N PRO A 15 -9.18 -3.28 -9.76
CA PRO A 15 -8.51 -3.54 -11.03
C PRO A 15 -7.48 -4.67 -10.98
N LEU A 16 -7.20 -5.27 -9.81
CA LEU A 16 -6.10 -6.20 -9.62
C LEU A 16 -6.46 -7.65 -9.98
N SER A 17 -5.48 -8.34 -10.58
CA SER A 17 -5.52 -9.79 -10.75
C SER A 17 -5.54 -10.50 -9.38
N GLY A 18 -5.96 -11.76 -9.35
CA GLY A 18 -6.03 -12.54 -8.10
C GLY A 18 -4.68 -12.70 -7.40
N ASP A 19 -3.62 -12.91 -8.18
CA ASP A 19 -2.25 -13.09 -7.65
C ASP A 19 -1.65 -11.79 -7.11
N ASP A 20 -1.82 -10.68 -7.83
CA ASP A 20 -1.36 -9.36 -7.39
C ASP A 20 -2.08 -8.95 -6.11
N ARG A 21 -3.41 -9.07 -6.11
CA ARG A 21 -4.25 -8.78 -4.95
C ARG A 21 -3.84 -9.59 -3.73
N ARG A 22 -3.67 -10.91 -3.87
CA ARG A 22 -3.25 -11.77 -2.77
C ARG A 22 -1.89 -11.35 -2.21
N SER A 23 -0.94 -11.01 -3.08
CA SER A 23 0.40 -10.59 -2.69
C SER A 23 0.37 -9.27 -1.91
N ILE A 24 -0.43 -8.29 -2.37
CA ILE A 24 -0.58 -7.00 -1.70
C ILE A 24 -1.29 -7.14 -0.34
N VAL A 25 -2.38 -7.92 -0.28
CA VAL A 25 -3.09 -8.19 0.99
C VAL A 25 -2.15 -8.82 2.01
N GLN A 26 -1.36 -9.82 1.62
CA GLN A 26 -0.39 -10.44 2.53
C GLN A 26 0.66 -9.46 3.05
N ALA A 27 1.19 -8.59 2.19
CA ALA A 27 2.16 -7.57 2.59
C ALA A 27 1.55 -6.56 3.58
N LEU A 28 0.32 -6.10 3.34
CA LEU A 28 -0.38 -5.17 4.22
C LEU A 28 -0.71 -5.83 5.58
N THR A 29 -1.19 -7.07 5.58
CA THR A 29 -1.48 -7.81 6.82
C THR A 29 -0.22 -8.07 7.64
N ALA A 30 0.91 -8.38 6.99
CA ALA A 30 2.19 -8.55 7.68
C ALA A 30 2.61 -7.25 8.37
N GLY A 31 2.63 -6.12 7.64
CA GLY A 31 2.96 -4.83 8.22
C GLY A 31 2.01 -4.42 9.35
N TRP A 32 0.71 -4.70 9.22
CA TRP A 32 -0.26 -4.44 10.29
C TRP A 32 0.04 -5.22 11.56
N HIS A 33 0.44 -6.49 11.46
CA HIS A 33 0.89 -7.27 12.62
C HIS A 33 2.20 -6.77 13.24
N GLU A 34 3.02 -6.08 12.44
CA GLU A 34 4.25 -5.41 12.90
C GLU A 34 3.98 -4.03 13.52
N GLY A 35 2.70 -3.61 13.59
CA GLY A 35 2.28 -2.35 14.22
C GLY A 35 2.23 -1.16 13.26
N TRP A 36 2.39 -1.38 11.96
CA TRP A 36 2.19 -0.36 10.94
C TRP A 36 0.69 -0.17 10.63
N ASP A 37 0.19 1.07 10.71
CA ASP A 37 -1.17 1.42 10.29
C ASP A 37 -1.12 2.12 8.92
N PRO A 38 -1.35 1.40 7.80
CA PRO A 38 -1.20 1.96 6.47
C PRO A 38 -2.25 3.05 6.17
N THR A 39 -1.80 4.12 5.53
CA THR A 39 -2.69 5.11 4.91
C THR A 39 -3.14 4.66 3.53
N ARG A 40 -4.14 5.35 2.94
CA ARG A 40 -4.57 5.08 1.56
C ARG A 40 -3.42 5.29 0.56
N ASP A 41 -2.59 6.31 0.75
CA ASP A 41 -1.46 6.61 -0.12
C ASP A 41 -0.37 5.55 -0.04
N ASP A 42 -0.12 4.99 1.15
CA ASP A 42 0.78 3.86 1.31
C ASP A 42 0.30 2.65 0.52
N VAL A 43 -0.99 2.32 0.62
CA VAL A 43 -1.60 1.21 -0.14
C VAL A 43 -1.53 1.49 -1.64
N ALA A 44 -1.80 2.71 -2.10
CA ALA A 44 -1.71 3.07 -3.51
C ALA A 44 -0.27 2.93 -4.05
N ASN A 45 0.74 3.35 -3.27
CA ASN A 45 2.15 3.18 -3.63
C ASN A 45 2.56 1.71 -3.70
N LEU A 46 2.09 0.89 -2.75
CA LEU A 46 2.35 -0.54 -2.74
C LEU A 46 1.69 -1.25 -3.94
N VAL A 47 0.45 -0.88 -4.26
CA VAL A 47 -0.27 -1.36 -5.45
C VAL A 47 0.48 -1.00 -6.71
N ALA A 48 0.84 0.27 -6.89
CA ALA A 48 1.57 0.74 -8.07
C ALA A 48 2.90 0.01 -8.26
N LYS A 49 3.62 -0.27 -7.16
CA LYS A 49 4.86 -1.05 -7.20
C LYS A 49 4.61 -2.50 -7.59
N ALA A 50 3.62 -3.14 -6.98
CA ALA A 50 3.29 -4.54 -7.25
C ALA A 50 2.80 -4.76 -8.69
N THR A 51 2.06 -3.80 -9.27
CA THR A 51 1.60 -3.84 -10.66
C THR A 51 2.64 -3.34 -11.67
N GLY A 52 3.84 -2.97 -11.22
CA GLY A 52 4.92 -2.47 -12.09
C GLY A 52 4.68 -1.07 -12.69
N GLN A 53 3.75 -0.28 -12.14
CA GLN A 53 3.55 1.12 -12.55
C GLN A 53 4.68 2.02 -12.05
N ILE A 54 5.27 1.67 -10.90
CA ILE A 54 6.48 2.30 -10.35
C ILE A 54 7.51 1.23 -10.01
N ASP A 55 8.78 1.60 -10.06
CA ASP A 55 9.87 0.73 -9.62
C ASP A 55 10.13 0.89 -8.10
N GLN A 56 11.07 0.08 -7.60
CA GLN A 56 11.48 0.11 -6.20
C GLN A 56 12.09 1.46 -5.79
N THR A 57 12.80 2.14 -6.70
CA THR A 57 13.46 3.44 -6.42
C THR A 57 12.42 4.52 -6.20
N GLU A 58 11.43 4.60 -7.08
CA GLU A 58 10.33 5.55 -6.99
C GLU A 58 9.44 5.26 -5.78
N TYR A 59 9.20 3.98 -5.46
CA TYR A 59 8.50 3.61 -4.23
C TYR A 59 9.23 4.13 -2.97
N LEU A 60 10.55 3.91 -2.88
CA LEU A 60 11.36 4.37 -1.74
C LEU A 60 11.38 5.90 -1.64
N ARG A 61 11.44 6.61 -2.76
CA ARG A 61 11.33 8.08 -2.80
C ARG A 61 10.01 8.54 -2.19
N ARG A 62 8.89 7.96 -2.62
CA ARG A 62 7.55 8.35 -2.15
C ARG A 62 7.33 8.08 -0.67
N ILE A 63 7.70 6.90 -0.17
CA ILE A 63 7.54 6.61 1.26
C ILE A 63 8.44 7.50 2.14
N THR A 64 9.61 7.93 1.62
CA THR A 64 10.51 8.84 2.36
C THR A 64 9.96 10.27 2.40
N GLU A 65 9.35 10.72 1.30
CA GLU A 65 8.64 12.00 1.22
C GLU A 65 7.38 11.99 2.10
N SER A 66 6.61 10.90 2.11
CA SER A 66 5.42 10.75 2.95
C SER A 66 5.75 10.58 4.45
N ALA A 67 6.92 10.02 4.79
CA ALA A 67 7.40 9.90 6.18
C ALA A 67 7.97 11.23 6.73
N SER A 68 8.17 12.24 5.87
CA SER A 68 8.56 13.58 6.29
C SER A 68 7.31 14.38 6.67
N PRO A 69 7.14 14.86 7.91
CA PRO A 69 5.92 15.54 8.37
C PRO A 69 5.73 16.97 7.81
N ALA A 70 6.33 17.28 6.66
CA ALA A 70 6.24 18.56 6.00
C ALA A 70 5.61 18.37 4.62
N GLN A 71 4.28 18.19 4.57
CA GLN A 71 3.38 18.57 3.46
C GLN A 71 1.99 17.97 3.68
N GLN A 72 1.39 18.27 4.83
CA GLN A 72 -0.06 18.40 4.94
C GLN A 72 -0.29 19.89 5.20
N SER A 73 -0.34 20.68 4.12
CA SER A 73 -0.64 22.13 4.15
C SER A 73 -1.92 22.38 3.39
#